data_AF-A0A2P2LIA9-F1
#
_entry.id   AF-A0A2P2LIA9-F1
#
_cell.length_a   1.000
_cell.length_b   1.000
_cell.length_c   1.000
_cell.angle_alpha   90.00
_cell.angle_beta   90.00
_cell.angle_gamma   90.00
#
_symmetry.space_group_name_H-M   'P 1'
#
loop_
_entity.id
_entity.type
_entity.pdbx_description
1 polymer ?
#
loop_
_entity_poly.entity_id
_entity_poly.type
_entity_poly.pdbx_seq_one_letter_code
_entity_poly.pdbx_strand_id
1 'polypeptide(L)'
;MTADVSKNLTLAETSTKTLVASSSKARVPPRRPGFGTTGKNCIVKANHFLVKVAENDLHHYDVTIRPEVTSKLKTRDVMSLLVEQYGASLLGGRKPAYDGRKSLYTAGPLPFESKEFIVNLLQKDGNAGSSKPTRKEQPFKVAIKFAAKVYVHHLHQFLRGRQLDVPQETIQVLDIVLRTPPSKAYIAVGRSFFSTSLGQTGELGDGLEYWRGYYQSLRPTQMGLSLNIDVSARAFYEPILVTDFIAKHFNFRETSRPLSDHDRAKVKKALKGIKVELTHRTRSFKITGLSVEPLSKLSFTLDDKRSQMSVVQYFLEKYNIRLKYTSLPAIQSGSESKPVFLPMEVCICIEQIYWLLLV
;
A
#
# COMPACT_ATOMS: atom_id res chain seq x y z
N MET A 1 7.97 -29.22 83.20
CA MET A 1 6.59 -29.72 83.33
C MET A 1 5.73 -28.83 82.45
N THR A 2 5.50 -29.27 81.20
CA THR A 2 4.19 -29.78 80.69
C THR A 2 3.28 -28.61 80.30
N ALA A 3 2.67 -28.52 79.13
CA ALA A 3 2.67 -29.25 77.86
C ALA A 3 1.86 -28.37 76.86
N ASP A 4 1.95 -28.68 75.56
CA ASP A 4 1.04 -28.31 74.46
C ASP A 4 0.95 -26.82 74.06
N VAL A 5 1.48 -26.34 72.92
CA VAL A 5 1.56 -26.82 71.52
C VAL A 5 0.18 -26.96 70.85
N SER A 6 0.03 -26.19 69.77
CA SER A 6 -1.01 -26.25 68.71
C SER A 6 -2.27 -25.42 68.91
N LYS A 7 -2.28 -24.20 68.34
CA LYS A 7 -3.48 -23.67 67.68
C LYS A 7 -3.14 -23.27 66.25
N ASN A 8 -3.77 -24.00 65.35
CA ASN A 8 -3.64 -23.96 63.90
C ASN A 8 -4.09 -22.60 63.35
N LEU A 9 -3.18 -21.92 62.64
CA LEU A 9 -3.52 -20.94 61.60
C LEU A 9 -2.98 -21.50 60.30
N THR A 10 -3.78 -22.38 59.70
CA THR A 10 -3.55 -22.95 58.38
C THR A 10 -3.62 -21.83 57.33
N LEU A 11 -2.49 -21.63 56.65
CA LEU A 11 -2.39 -20.90 55.40
C LEU A 11 -3.39 -21.49 54.40
N ALA A 12 -4.40 -20.71 54.01
CA ALA A 12 -5.21 -21.04 52.86
C ALA A 12 -4.32 -20.97 51.61
N GLU A 13 -4.04 -22.13 51.04
CA GLU A 13 -3.37 -22.26 49.74
C GLU A 13 -4.16 -21.47 48.70
N THR A 14 -3.60 -20.35 48.25
CA THR A 14 -4.02 -19.71 47.00
C THR A 14 -3.89 -20.73 45.89
N SER A 15 -5.04 -21.17 45.37
CA SER A 15 -5.12 -22.08 44.23
C SER A 15 -4.29 -21.51 43.08
N THR A 16 -3.15 -22.15 42.83
CA THR A 16 -2.42 -21.99 41.58
C THR A 16 -3.40 -22.33 40.47
N LYS A 17 -3.92 -21.30 39.78
CA LYS A 17 -4.58 -21.47 38.49
C LYS A 17 -3.58 -22.13 37.57
N THR A 18 -3.74 -23.44 37.42
CA THR A 18 -2.99 -24.28 36.50
C THR A 18 -3.06 -23.62 35.13
N LEU A 19 -1.89 -23.18 34.65
CA LEU A 19 -1.71 -22.74 33.27
C LEU A 19 -2.30 -23.81 32.36
N VAL A 20 -3.27 -23.41 31.54
CA VAL A 20 -3.98 -24.29 30.62
C VAL A 20 -2.94 -25.09 29.83
N ALA A 21 -3.00 -26.41 29.95
CA ALA A 21 -2.09 -27.33 29.29
C ALA A 21 -2.06 -27.03 27.78
N SER A 22 -0.90 -26.62 27.26
CA SER A 22 -0.74 -26.49 25.82
C SER A 22 -0.90 -27.88 25.21
N SER A 23 -1.86 -28.04 24.30
CA SER A 23 -2.11 -29.25 23.52
C SER A 23 -0.80 -29.93 23.09
N SER A 24 -0.61 -31.18 23.50
CA SER A 24 0.54 -32.05 23.22
C SER A 24 0.72 -32.41 21.73
N LYS A 25 -0.10 -31.84 20.84
CA LYS A 25 -0.04 -32.06 19.38
C LYS A 25 0.59 -30.90 18.59
N ALA A 26 0.96 -29.78 19.24
CA ALA A 26 1.64 -28.70 18.54
C ALA A 26 3.08 -29.13 18.20
N ARG A 27 3.39 -29.28 16.90
CA ARG A 27 4.76 -29.46 16.44
C ARG A 27 5.54 -28.18 16.73
N VAL A 28 6.32 -28.17 17.81
CA VAL A 28 7.19 -27.04 18.17
C VAL A 28 8.57 -27.27 17.56
N PRO A 29 9.18 -26.25 16.92
CA PRO A 29 10.57 -26.35 16.49
C PRO A 29 11.50 -26.71 17.66
N PRO A 30 12.53 -27.56 17.46
CA PRO A 30 13.45 -27.92 18.52
C PRO A 30 14.19 -26.67 19.03
N ARG A 31 14.48 -26.65 20.33
CA ARG A 31 15.32 -25.60 20.91
C ARG A 31 16.73 -25.69 20.34
N ARG A 32 17.40 -24.54 20.23
CA ARG A 32 18.82 -24.47 19.85
C ARG A 32 19.64 -25.32 20.85
N PRO A 33 20.41 -26.33 20.39
CA PRO A 33 21.16 -27.22 21.30
C PRO A 33 22.38 -26.56 21.92
N GLY A 34 22.88 -25.47 21.34
CA GLY A 34 24.05 -24.72 21.80
C GLY A 34 24.55 -23.73 20.76
N PHE A 35 25.69 -23.10 21.04
CA PHE A 35 26.41 -22.24 20.09
C PHE A 35 27.56 -23.02 19.45
N GLY A 36 27.85 -22.75 18.17
CA GLY A 36 29.01 -23.33 17.49
C GLY A 36 30.31 -22.75 18.05
N THR A 37 31.33 -23.58 18.20
CA THR A 37 32.64 -23.22 18.76
C THR A 37 33.80 -23.38 17.77
N THR A 38 33.55 -23.98 16.61
CA THR A 38 34.54 -24.20 15.55
C THR A 38 34.77 -22.94 14.72
N GLY A 39 36.02 -22.72 14.31
CA GLY A 39 36.41 -21.63 13.40
C GLY A 39 37.23 -20.53 14.09
N LYS A 40 37.64 -19.52 13.30
CA LYS A 40 38.32 -18.34 13.84
C LYS A 40 37.30 -17.25 14.11
N ASN A 41 37.34 -16.65 15.31
CA ASN A 41 36.48 -15.54 15.65
C ASN A 41 36.76 -14.34 14.75
N CYS A 42 35.70 -13.70 14.24
CA CYS A 42 35.79 -12.46 13.47
C CYS A 42 34.67 -11.50 13.89
N ILE A 43 34.90 -10.21 13.65
CA ILE A 43 33.91 -9.17 13.92
C ILE A 43 33.08 -8.98 12.65
N VAL A 44 31.77 -9.08 12.79
CA VAL A 44 30.81 -8.84 11.70
C VAL A 44 29.90 -7.67 12.04
N LYS A 45 29.46 -6.95 11.00
CA LYS A 45 28.39 -5.97 11.10
C LYS A 45 27.18 -6.51 10.35
N ALA A 46 26.03 -6.49 11.00
CA ALA A 46 24.76 -6.82 10.38
C ALA A 46 23.92 -5.56 10.24
N ASN A 47 23.09 -5.49 9.21
CA ASN A 47 22.13 -4.42 8.95
C ASN A 47 20.88 -4.53 9.86
N HIS A 48 21.14 -4.79 11.12
CA HIS A 48 20.19 -5.08 12.18
C HIS A 48 20.36 -4.05 13.30
N PHE A 49 19.35 -3.21 13.48
CA PHE A 49 19.40 -2.09 14.43
C PHE A 49 18.54 -2.44 15.65
N LEU A 50 19.11 -2.38 16.86
CA LEU A 50 18.38 -2.74 18.08
C LEU A 50 17.27 -1.72 18.36
N VAL A 51 16.09 -2.23 18.69
CA VAL A 51 14.90 -1.44 19.00
C VAL A 51 14.57 -1.59 20.48
N LYS A 52 14.46 -0.46 21.17
CA LYS A 52 13.94 -0.40 22.55
C LYS A 52 12.44 -0.11 22.48
N VAL A 53 11.63 -0.98 23.08
CA VAL A 53 10.18 -0.83 23.17
C VAL A 53 9.85 -0.35 24.58
N ALA A 54 8.98 0.66 24.68
CA ALA A 54 8.46 1.14 25.96
C ALA A 54 7.48 0.12 26.57
N GLU A 55 7.41 0.06 27.90
CA GLU A 55 6.59 -0.91 28.64
C GLU A 55 5.09 -0.56 28.68
N ASN A 56 4.63 0.32 27.79
CA ASN A 56 3.23 0.74 27.76
C ASN A 56 2.37 -0.27 27.00
N ASP A 57 1.22 -0.62 27.58
CA ASP A 57 0.28 -1.52 26.92
C ASP A 57 -0.38 -0.87 25.70
N LEU A 58 -0.50 -1.68 24.66
CA LEU A 58 -1.15 -1.31 23.41
C LEU A 58 -2.62 -1.70 23.46
N HIS A 59 -3.47 -0.91 22.82
CA HIS A 59 -4.92 -1.16 22.80
C HIS A 59 -5.34 -1.41 21.36
N HIS A 60 -5.99 -2.55 21.13
CA HIS A 60 -6.48 -2.98 19.83
C HIS A 60 -7.97 -2.66 19.70
N TYR A 61 -8.33 -2.06 18.58
CA TYR A 61 -9.68 -1.73 18.18
C TYR A 61 -9.99 -2.34 16.82
N ASP A 62 -11.21 -2.86 16.69
CA ASP A 62 -11.80 -3.27 15.42
C ASP A 62 -12.38 -2.07 14.69
N VAL A 63 -12.05 -1.96 13.41
CA VAL A 63 -12.50 -0.90 12.51
C VAL A 63 -13.41 -1.48 11.43
N THR A 64 -14.57 -0.86 11.27
CA THR A 64 -15.49 -1.14 10.16
C THR A 64 -15.75 0.14 9.38
N ILE A 65 -15.50 0.10 8.06
CA ILE A 65 -15.74 1.23 7.15
C ILE A 65 -16.91 0.88 6.23
N ARG A 66 -17.91 1.78 6.14
CA ARG A 66 -19.07 1.66 5.27
C ARG A 66 -19.18 2.89 4.35
N PRO A 67 -19.43 2.74 3.04
CA PRO A 67 -19.53 1.47 2.30
C PRO A 67 -18.22 0.68 2.29
N GLU A 68 -18.28 -0.62 1.98
CA GLU A 68 -17.10 -1.48 1.98
C GLU A 68 -16.10 -1.01 0.91
N VAL A 69 -14.83 -0.87 1.30
CA VAL A 69 -13.76 -0.40 0.44
C VAL A 69 -12.71 -1.50 0.29
N THR A 70 -12.53 -1.99 -0.93
CA THR A 70 -11.53 -3.01 -1.26
C THR A 70 -10.10 -2.46 -1.31
N SER A 71 -9.94 -1.16 -1.61
CA SER A 71 -8.62 -0.51 -1.72
C SER A 71 -8.03 -0.16 -0.35
N LYS A 72 -6.90 -0.79 -0.02
CA LYS A 72 -6.09 -0.50 1.18
C LYS A 72 -5.53 0.93 1.26
N LEU A 73 -5.40 1.61 0.13
CA LEU A 73 -4.95 3.01 0.09
C LEU A 73 -6.12 3.91 0.51
N LYS A 74 -7.29 3.72 -0.12
CA LYS A 74 -8.50 4.48 0.21
C LYS A 74 -8.89 4.34 1.69
N THR A 75 -8.81 3.13 2.27
CA THR A 75 -9.11 2.94 3.70
C THR A 75 -8.14 3.70 4.60
N ARG A 76 -6.86 3.81 4.21
CA ARG A 76 -5.86 4.62 4.93
C ARG A 76 -6.10 6.12 4.77
N ASP A 77 -6.57 6.56 3.62
CA ASP A 77 -6.92 7.96 3.38
C ASP A 77 -8.12 8.36 4.26
N VAL A 78 -9.18 7.53 4.29
CA VAL A 78 -10.33 7.71 5.19
C VAL A 78 -9.87 7.78 6.65
N MET A 79 -8.99 6.87 7.08
CA MET A 79 -8.50 6.86 8.46
C MET A 79 -7.59 8.05 8.77
N SER A 80 -6.78 8.50 7.81
CA SER A 80 -5.93 9.68 7.98
C SER A 80 -6.78 10.94 8.16
N LEU A 81 -7.84 11.09 7.37
CA LEU A 81 -8.78 12.20 7.50
C LEU A 81 -9.57 12.14 8.81
N LEU A 82 -9.96 10.93 9.27
CA LEU A 82 -10.58 10.74 10.58
C LEU A 82 -9.66 11.26 11.70
N VAL A 83 -8.37 10.89 11.66
CA VAL A 83 -7.39 11.30 12.67
C VAL A 83 -7.13 12.80 12.60
N GLU A 84 -7.13 13.40 11.41
CA GLU A 84 -7.00 14.84 11.22
C GLU A 84 -8.20 15.59 11.83
N GLN A 85 -9.43 15.14 11.55
CA GLN A 85 -10.66 15.79 11.98
C GLN A 85 -10.98 15.59 13.47
N TYR A 86 -10.72 14.38 14.00
CA TYR A 86 -11.16 13.96 15.33
C TYR A 86 -10.01 13.64 16.29
N GLY A 87 -8.76 13.77 15.85
CA GLY A 87 -7.57 13.43 16.63
C GLY A 87 -7.46 14.17 17.96
N ALA A 88 -7.55 15.50 17.92
CA ALA A 88 -7.43 16.35 19.10
C ALA A 88 -8.65 16.28 20.02
N SER A 89 -9.84 16.02 19.47
CA SER A 89 -11.10 16.05 20.19
C SER A 89 -11.52 14.67 20.69
N LEU A 90 -11.99 13.81 19.79
CA LEU A 90 -12.65 12.56 20.14
C LEU A 90 -11.68 11.39 20.31
N LEU A 91 -10.48 11.45 19.73
CA LEU A 91 -9.44 10.43 19.93
C LEU A 91 -8.54 10.74 21.14
N GLY A 92 -8.79 11.82 21.88
CA GLY A 92 -8.02 12.19 23.08
C GLY A 92 -6.54 12.46 22.80
N GLY A 93 -6.22 13.02 21.62
CA GLY A 93 -4.86 13.32 21.19
C GLY A 93 -4.02 12.09 20.82
N ARG A 94 -4.62 10.88 20.78
CA ARG A 94 -3.90 9.65 20.41
C ARG A 94 -3.59 9.62 18.92
N LYS A 95 -2.42 9.09 18.57
CA LYS A 95 -2.00 8.84 17.18
C LYS A 95 -2.14 7.35 16.87
N PRO A 96 -3.26 6.90 16.26
CA PRO A 96 -3.47 5.49 16.04
C PRO A 96 -2.68 4.96 14.84
N ALA A 97 -2.30 3.70 14.91
CA ALA A 97 -1.69 2.95 13.82
C ALA A 97 -2.72 2.00 13.20
N TYR A 98 -2.94 2.11 11.89
CA TYR A 98 -3.98 1.37 11.17
C TYR A 98 -3.37 0.41 10.14
N ASP A 99 -3.79 -0.85 10.16
CA ASP A 99 -3.29 -1.88 9.25
C ASP A 99 -3.78 -1.72 7.80
N GLY A 100 -4.78 -0.85 7.58
CA GLY A 100 -5.42 -0.62 6.28
C GLY A 100 -6.61 -1.53 6.01
N ARG A 101 -7.05 -2.33 6.99
CA ARG A 101 -8.19 -3.26 6.88
C ARG A 101 -9.18 -3.14 8.03
N LYS A 102 -8.89 -3.75 9.18
CA LYS A 102 -9.84 -3.90 10.29
C LYS A 102 -9.22 -3.64 11.66
N SER A 103 -7.90 -3.46 11.74
CA SER A 103 -7.21 -3.38 13.03
C SER A 103 -6.55 -2.03 13.23
N LEU A 104 -6.91 -1.38 14.32
CA LEU A 104 -6.37 -0.09 14.76
C LEU A 104 -5.73 -0.25 16.13
N TYR A 105 -4.59 0.38 16.34
CA TYR A 105 -3.83 0.28 17.58
C TYR A 105 -3.45 1.64 18.13
N THR A 106 -3.51 1.81 19.45
CA THR A 106 -3.07 3.03 20.14
C THR A 106 -2.15 2.72 21.31
N ALA A 107 -1.21 3.63 21.58
CA ALA A 107 -0.48 3.66 22.84
C ALA A 107 -1.41 4.26 23.90
N GLY A 108 -1.98 3.43 24.77
CA GLY A 108 -3.03 3.78 25.74
C GLY A 108 -4.46 3.79 25.16
N PRO A 109 -5.49 3.79 26.02
CA PRO A 109 -6.88 3.68 25.61
C PRO A 109 -7.39 4.98 24.94
N LEU A 110 -8.28 4.81 23.98
CA LEU A 110 -9.17 5.85 23.47
C LEU A 110 -10.22 6.23 24.55
N PRO A 111 -10.75 7.46 24.53
CA PRO A 111 -11.74 7.93 25.51
C PRO A 111 -13.15 7.34 25.29
N PHE A 112 -13.25 6.19 24.64
CA PHE A 112 -14.49 5.46 24.37
C PHE A 112 -14.19 3.98 24.11
N GLU A 113 -15.15 3.11 24.40
CA GLU A 113 -15.09 1.68 24.03
C GLU A 113 -15.63 1.43 22.62
N SER A 114 -16.63 2.19 22.17
CA SER A 114 -17.19 2.08 20.82
C SER A 114 -17.67 3.43 20.36
N LYS A 115 -17.31 3.83 19.13
CA LYS A 115 -17.77 5.09 18.54
C LYS A 115 -17.84 5.01 17.02
N GLU A 116 -18.82 5.72 16.47
CA GLU A 116 -18.98 5.89 15.03
C GLU A 116 -18.62 7.32 14.61
N PHE A 117 -17.98 7.44 13.46
CA PHE A 117 -17.52 8.68 12.86
C PHE A 117 -18.05 8.77 11.43
N ILE A 118 -18.24 10.00 10.96
CA ILE A 118 -18.58 10.27 9.56
C ILE A 118 -17.43 11.07 8.97
N VAL A 119 -16.85 10.57 7.89
CA VAL A 119 -15.68 11.16 7.24
C VAL A 119 -16.00 11.36 5.77
N ASN A 120 -15.91 12.60 5.29
CA ASN A 120 -16.19 12.93 3.90
C ASN A 120 -14.90 12.92 3.10
N LEU A 121 -14.66 11.84 2.35
CA LEU A 121 -13.50 11.77 1.49
C LEU A 121 -13.81 12.47 0.16
N LEU A 122 -12.98 13.44 -0.23
CA LEU A 122 -13.07 14.07 -1.53
C LEU A 122 -12.68 13.07 -2.62
N GLN A 123 -13.64 12.70 -3.46
CA GLN A 123 -13.38 11.83 -4.58
C GLN A 123 -12.68 12.61 -5.70
N LYS A 124 -11.39 12.33 -5.94
CA LYS A 124 -10.75 12.65 -7.23
C LYS A 124 -11.28 11.66 -8.26
N ASP A 125 -12.32 12.04 -9.00
CA ASP A 125 -12.95 11.16 -9.97
C ASP A 125 -12.00 10.76 -11.11
N GLY A 126 -11.60 9.49 -11.12
CA GLY A 126 -11.13 8.78 -12.31
C GLY A 126 -12.28 8.16 -13.14
N ASN A 127 -13.55 8.40 -12.78
CA ASN A 127 -14.68 7.71 -13.41
C ASN A 127 -15.03 8.32 -14.77
N ALA A 128 -14.64 7.59 -15.83
CA ALA A 128 -14.95 7.85 -17.23
C ALA A 128 -16.46 8.11 -17.43
N GLY A 129 -16.85 9.35 -17.74
CA GLY A 129 -18.19 9.63 -18.26
C GLY A 129 -18.93 10.87 -17.79
N SER A 130 -18.42 11.67 -16.84
CA SER A 130 -19.01 12.97 -16.49
C SER A 130 -18.12 14.12 -16.98
N SER A 131 -18.72 15.06 -17.70
CA SER A 131 -18.11 16.24 -18.32
C SER A 131 -17.89 17.41 -17.35
N LYS A 132 -18.25 17.28 -16.06
CA LYS A 132 -17.93 18.26 -15.00
C LYS A 132 -17.13 17.60 -13.88
N PRO A 133 -16.01 18.19 -13.41
CA PRO A 133 -15.34 17.76 -12.18
C PRO A 133 -16.20 18.18 -10.99
N THR A 134 -17.30 17.46 -10.74
CA THR A 134 -18.02 17.62 -9.48
C THR A 134 -17.17 16.95 -8.41
N ARG A 135 -16.54 17.76 -7.55
CA ARG A 135 -15.93 17.31 -6.30
C ARG A 135 -17.05 16.69 -5.45
N LYS A 136 -17.34 15.41 -5.66
CA LYS A 136 -18.32 14.69 -4.87
C LYS A 136 -17.62 14.25 -3.59
N GLU A 137 -18.03 14.85 -2.49
CA GLU A 137 -17.73 14.32 -1.17
C GLU A 137 -18.47 12.99 -1.02
N GLN A 138 -17.72 11.92 -0.79
CA GLN A 138 -18.31 10.62 -0.45
C GLN A 138 -18.24 10.45 1.07
N PRO A 139 -19.38 10.38 1.78
CA PRO A 139 -19.38 10.12 3.21
C PRO A 139 -19.05 8.65 3.48
N PHE A 140 -18.11 8.42 4.39
CA PHE A 140 -17.77 7.12 4.95
C PHE A 140 -18.13 7.08 6.42
N LYS A 141 -18.88 6.05 6.80
CA LYS A 141 -19.17 5.75 8.20
C LYS A 141 -18.11 4.81 8.73
N VAL A 142 -17.36 5.25 9.74
CA VAL A 142 -16.27 4.50 10.36
C VAL A 142 -16.65 4.16 11.80
N ALA A 143 -16.81 2.88 12.11
CA ALA A 143 -17.03 2.40 13.47
C ALA A 143 -15.71 1.87 14.04
N ILE A 144 -15.33 2.35 15.23
CA ILE A 144 -14.14 1.92 15.98
C ILE A 144 -14.63 1.32 17.30
N LYS A 145 -14.32 0.05 17.57
CA LYS A 145 -14.74 -0.67 18.77
C LYS A 145 -13.54 -1.33 19.45
N PHE A 146 -13.43 -1.22 20.77
CA PHE A 146 -12.40 -1.88 21.56
C PHE A 146 -12.52 -3.40 21.41
N ALA A 147 -11.39 -4.04 21.10
CA ALA A 147 -11.30 -5.47 20.89
C ALA A 147 -10.52 -6.12 22.03
N ALA A 148 -9.29 -5.69 22.26
CA ALA A 148 -8.42 -6.30 23.27
C ALA A 148 -7.28 -5.38 23.72
N LYS A 149 -6.67 -5.74 24.85
CA LYS A 149 -5.43 -5.16 25.34
C LYS A 149 -4.25 -6.05 24.91
N VAL A 150 -3.24 -5.46 24.31
CA VAL A 150 -2.03 -6.14 23.81
C VAL A 150 -0.88 -5.80 24.76
N TYR A 151 -0.46 -6.82 25.52
CA TYR A 151 0.55 -6.67 26.58
C TYR A 151 1.97 -6.76 26.02
N VAL A 152 2.70 -5.63 26.05
CA VAL A 152 4.12 -5.60 25.62
C VAL A 152 5.01 -6.42 26.56
N HIS A 153 4.57 -6.66 27.79
CA HIS A 153 5.26 -7.53 28.74
C HIS A 153 5.56 -8.93 28.16
N HIS A 154 4.62 -9.51 27.42
CA HIS A 154 4.79 -10.80 26.77
C HIS A 154 5.95 -10.79 25.77
N LEU A 155 6.11 -9.70 25.00
CA LEU A 155 7.27 -9.50 24.13
C LEU A 155 8.59 -9.51 24.91
N HIS A 156 8.66 -8.85 26.05
CA HIS A 156 9.89 -8.86 26.87
C HIS A 156 10.21 -10.25 27.44
N GLN A 157 9.20 -11.00 27.89
CA GLN A 157 9.42 -12.37 28.39
C GLN A 157 9.88 -13.31 27.27
N PHE A 158 9.31 -13.17 26.07
CA PHE A 158 9.72 -13.92 24.88
C PHE A 158 11.16 -13.59 24.48
N LEU A 159 11.54 -12.30 24.41
CA LEU A 159 12.90 -11.89 24.05
C LEU A 159 13.96 -12.32 25.09
N ARG A 160 13.56 -12.51 26.35
CA ARG A 160 14.41 -13.06 27.42
C ARG A 160 14.47 -14.60 27.43
N GLY A 161 13.74 -15.26 26.53
CA GLY A 161 13.66 -16.72 26.47
C GLY A 161 12.87 -17.37 27.63
N ARG A 162 12.11 -16.59 28.39
CA ARG A 162 11.28 -17.08 29.50
C ARG A 162 9.94 -17.63 29.02
N GLN A 163 9.45 -17.11 27.89
CA GLN A 163 8.27 -17.62 27.17
C GLN A 163 8.68 -18.08 25.77
N LEU A 164 8.06 -19.15 25.27
CA LEU A 164 8.40 -19.74 23.97
C LEU A 164 7.44 -19.36 22.85
N ASP A 165 6.19 -19.05 23.19
CA ASP A 165 5.19 -18.62 22.23
C ASP A 165 5.51 -17.22 21.72
N VAL A 166 5.56 -17.09 20.40
CA VAL A 166 5.93 -15.85 19.73
C VAL A 166 4.77 -14.87 19.84
N PRO A 167 4.96 -13.67 20.39
CA PRO A 167 3.94 -12.62 20.48
C PRO A 167 3.74 -11.94 19.12
N GLN A 168 3.20 -12.70 18.16
CA GLN A 168 3.08 -12.30 16.76
C GLN A 168 2.25 -11.03 16.60
N GLU A 169 1.18 -10.89 17.38
CA GLU A 169 0.32 -9.70 17.38
C GLU A 169 1.11 -8.44 17.78
N THR A 170 1.86 -8.50 18.89
CA THR A 170 2.67 -7.36 19.35
C THR A 170 3.73 -6.96 18.31
N ILE A 171 4.43 -7.95 17.74
CA ILE A 171 5.44 -7.68 16.69
C ILE A 171 4.78 -7.07 15.46
N GLN A 172 3.62 -7.56 15.04
CA GLN A 172 2.87 -7.02 13.91
C GLN A 172 2.41 -5.58 14.15
N VAL A 173 1.97 -5.24 15.36
CA VAL A 173 1.58 -3.86 15.70
C VAL A 173 2.78 -2.92 15.60
N LEU A 174 3.91 -3.31 16.17
CA LEU A 174 5.14 -2.52 16.11
C LEU A 174 5.62 -2.36 14.66
N ASP A 175 5.50 -3.41 13.83
CA ASP A 175 5.79 -3.33 12.40
C ASP A 175 4.87 -2.32 11.71
N ILE A 176 3.55 -2.35 11.94
CA ILE A 176 2.58 -1.39 11.39
C ILE A 176 2.90 0.05 11.80
N VAL A 177 3.26 0.28 13.08
CA VAL A 177 3.62 1.61 13.59
C VAL A 177 4.83 2.16 12.82
N LEU A 178 5.90 1.36 12.71
CA LEU A 178 7.10 1.77 11.98
C LEU A 178 6.83 1.91 10.47
N ARG A 179 5.87 1.18 9.92
CA ARG A 179 5.48 1.24 8.51
C ARG A 179 4.64 2.47 8.18
N THR A 180 3.97 3.08 9.16
CA THR A 180 2.93 4.09 8.91
C THR A 180 3.48 5.38 8.29
N PRO A 181 4.50 6.05 8.86
CA PRO A 181 5.10 7.23 8.23
C PRO A 181 5.66 6.99 6.82
N PRO A 182 6.51 5.98 6.56
CA PRO A 182 7.05 5.76 5.22
C PRO A 182 5.99 5.30 4.21
N SER A 183 4.90 4.65 4.64
CA SER A 183 3.77 4.33 3.74
C SER A 183 2.99 5.55 3.27
N LYS A 184 3.12 6.70 3.96
CA LYS A 184 2.54 7.98 3.53
C LYS A 184 3.48 8.76 2.61
N ALA A 185 4.78 8.66 2.85
CA ALA A 185 5.79 9.40 2.10
C ALA A 185 6.25 8.70 0.81
N TYR A 186 6.22 7.36 0.77
CA TYR A 186 6.86 6.55 -0.28
C TYR A 186 5.92 5.50 -0.87
N ILE A 187 6.30 4.97 -2.04
CA ILE A 187 5.59 3.85 -2.66
C ILE A 187 5.96 2.56 -1.93
N ALA A 188 4.99 2.00 -1.21
CA ALA A 188 5.15 0.74 -0.50
C ALA A 188 4.89 -0.48 -1.39
N VAL A 189 5.88 -1.38 -1.49
CA VAL A 189 5.74 -2.67 -2.18
C VAL A 189 6.21 -3.80 -1.28
N GLY A 190 5.27 -4.64 -0.83
CA GLY A 190 5.55 -5.64 0.18
C GLY A 190 6.04 -5.00 1.48
N ARG A 191 7.30 -5.30 1.86
CA ARG A 191 7.99 -4.75 3.02
C ARG A 191 9.05 -3.69 2.67
N SER A 192 9.06 -3.24 1.41
CA SER A 192 10.00 -2.25 0.92
C SER A 192 9.31 -0.94 0.54
N PHE A 193 10.07 0.14 0.57
CA PHE A 193 9.62 1.49 0.23
C PHE A 193 10.52 2.08 -0.83
N PHE A 194 9.94 2.71 -1.84
CA PHE A 194 10.64 3.27 -3.00
C PHE A 194 10.22 4.71 -3.24
N SER A 195 11.18 5.55 -3.61
CA SER A 195 10.96 6.94 -3.99
C SER A 195 12.18 7.48 -4.73
N THR A 196 11.95 8.38 -5.67
CA THR A 196 13.00 9.19 -6.33
C THR A 196 13.82 10.04 -5.34
N SER A 197 13.26 10.33 -4.15
CA SER A 197 13.97 11.05 -3.08
C SER A 197 14.93 10.19 -2.24
N LEU A 198 14.84 8.86 -2.33
CA LEU A 198 15.65 7.92 -1.54
C LEU A 198 16.99 7.56 -2.19
N GLY A 199 17.31 8.15 -3.33
CA GLY A 199 18.59 8.00 -4.00
C GLY A 199 18.49 8.23 -5.50
N GLN A 200 19.63 8.10 -6.18
CA GLN A 200 19.70 8.29 -7.63
C GLN A 200 18.82 7.26 -8.36
N THR A 201 18.04 7.75 -9.33
CA THR A 201 17.33 6.93 -10.32
C THR A 201 18.25 6.63 -11.50
N GLY A 202 17.91 5.61 -12.29
CA GLY A 202 18.64 5.38 -13.53
C GLY A 202 17.81 4.61 -14.55
N GLU A 203 18.11 4.83 -15.81
CA GLU A 203 17.42 4.19 -16.92
C GLU A 203 17.72 2.69 -16.94
N LEU A 204 16.68 1.89 -17.15
CA LEU A 204 16.78 0.45 -17.42
C LEU A 204 16.58 0.13 -18.91
N GLY A 205 16.23 1.13 -19.72
CA GLY A 205 15.81 0.96 -21.11
C GLY A 205 14.30 0.77 -21.26
N ASP A 206 13.80 0.80 -22.49
CA ASP A 206 12.40 0.51 -22.85
C ASP A 206 11.34 1.35 -22.10
N GLY A 207 11.69 2.58 -21.73
CA GLY A 207 10.80 3.48 -20.95
C GLY A 207 10.64 3.06 -19.50
N LEU A 208 11.61 2.31 -18.96
CA LEU A 208 11.71 1.93 -17.56
C LEU A 208 12.91 2.60 -16.89
N GLU A 209 12.74 2.89 -15.62
CA GLU A 209 13.80 3.35 -14.73
C GLU A 209 13.78 2.56 -13.42
N TYR A 210 14.92 2.44 -12.75
CA TYR A 210 14.96 1.89 -11.41
C TYR A 210 14.88 3.00 -10.36
N TRP A 211 14.12 2.74 -9.31
CA TRP A 211 14.08 3.58 -8.12
C TRP A 211 14.75 2.83 -6.97
N ARG A 212 15.56 3.56 -6.21
CA ARG A 212 16.11 3.07 -4.95
C ARG A 212 15.07 3.13 -3.84
N GLY A 213 15.33 2.34 -2.83
CA GLY A 213 14.45 2.14 -1.70
C GLY A 213 15.12 1.35 -0.62
N TYR A 214 14.34 0.96 0.38
CA TYR A 214 14.83 0.08 1.43
C TYR A 214 13.76 -0.92 1.85
N TYR A 215 14.21 -2.14 2.16
CA TYR A 215 13.45 -3.14 2.88
C TYR A 215 13.43 -2.80 4.37
N GLN A 216 12.30 -3.06 5.02
CA GLN A 216 12.15 -2.87 6.46
C GLN A 216 11.39 -4.05 7.07
N SER A 217 11.93 -4.65 8.13
CA SER A 217 11.16 -5.60 8.95
C SER A 217 11.63 -5.63 10.40
N LEU A 218 10.68 -5.76 11.33
CA LEU A 218 10.99 -6.00 12.73
C LEU A 218 11.15 -7.51 12.99
N ARG A 219 12.27 -7.90 13.61
CA ARG A 219 12.68 -9.30 13.83
C ARG A 219 13.01 -9.50 15.31
N PRO A 220 12.43 -10.48 16.00
CA PRO A 220 12.94 -10.90 17.30
C PRO A 220 14.28 -11.63 17.10
N THR A 221 15.28 -11.26 17.89
CA THR A 221 16.61 -11.87 17.89
C THR A 221 17.04 -12.18 19.32
N GLN A 222 18.11 -12.96 19.50
CA GLN A 222 18.66 -13.23 20.83
C GLN A 222 19.19 -11.96 21.52
N MET A 223 19.56 -10.93 20.76
CA MET A 223 19.99 -9.63 21.31
C MET A 223 18.81 -8.71 21.66
N GLY A 224 17.57 -9.16 21.42
CA GLY A 224 16.35 -8.37 21.56
C GLY A 224 15.66 -8.12 20.23
N LEU A 225 14.76 -7.15 20.22
CA LEU A 225 14.02 -6.78 19.01
C LEU A 225 14.92 -5.97 18.08
N SER A 226 14.94 -6.34 16.79
CA SER A 226 15.83 -5.73 15.82
C SER A 226 15.06 -5.28 14.57
N LEU A 227 15.31 -4.06 14.13
CA LEU A 227 14.87 -3.54 12.84
C LEU A 227 15.91 -3.93 11.79
N ASN A 228 15.54 -4.82 10.89
CA ASN A 228 16.32 -5.15 9.70
C ASN A 228 16.01 -4.12 8.61
N ILE A 229 17.04 -3.40 8.15
CA ILE A 229 16.96 -2.46 7.04
C ILE A 229 17.96 -2.88 5.98
N ASP A 230 17.51 -3.05 4.74
CA ASP A 230 18.40 -3.36 3.62
C ASP A 230 18.11 -2.48 2.41
N VAL A 231 19.12 -2.23 1.58
CA VAL A 231 18.94 -1.47 0.34
C VAL A 231 18.10 -2.31 -0.63
N SER A 232 17.18 -1.67 -1.33
CA SER A 232 16.41 -2.31 -2.40
C SER A 232 16.31 -1.40 -3.61
N ALA A 233 16.15 -1.98 -4.78
CA ALA A 233 15.85 -1.27 -6.01
C ALA A 233 14.69 -1.96 -6.72
N ARG A 234 13.87 -1.19 -7.44
CA ARG A 234 12.74 -1.73 -8.20
C ARG A 234 12.50 -0.93 -9.47
N ALA A 235 12.02 -1.61 -10.51
CA ALA A 235 11.66 -0.98 -11.78
C ALA A 235 10.31 -0.27 -11.72
N PHE A 236 10.29 0.94 -12.26
CA PHE A 236 9.14 1.83 -12.43
C PHE A 236 9.04 2.27 -13.89
N TYR A 237 7.82 2.61 -14.33
CA TYR A 237 7.63 3.28 -15.60
C TYR A 237 8.14 4.71 -15.51
N GLU A 238 8.95 5.10 -16.49
CA GLU A 238 9.43 6.47 -16.65
C GLU A 238 8.23 7.41 -16.96
N PRO A 239 8.18 8.62 -16.36
CA PRO A 239 7.07 9.56 -16.55
C PRO A 239 7.14 10.30 -17.89
N ILE A 240 7.13 9.56 -19.00
CA ILE A 240 7.23 10.08 -20.38
C ILE A 240 5.90 9.98 -21.15
N LEU A 241 5.80 10.70 -22.26
CA LEU A 241 4.66 10.56 -23.18
C LEU A 241 4.55 9.11 -23.68
N VAL A 242 3.32 8.65 -23.90
CA VAL A 242 3.09 7.31 -24.45
C VAL A 242 3.74 7.15 -25.84
N THR A 243 3.81 8.22 -26.63
CA THR A 243 4.54 8.23 -27.91
C THR A 243 6.03 7.95 -27.72
N ASP A 244 6.64 8.57 -26.71
CA ASP A 244 8.07 8.41 -26.41
C ASP A 244 8.35 7.04 -25.81
N PHE A 245 7.44 6.54 -24.98
CA PHE A 245 7.48 5.17 -24.45
C PHE A 245 7.48 4.15 -25.60
N ILE A 246 6.59 4.29 -26.57
CA ILE A 246 6.53 3.40 -27.73
C ILE A 246 7.81 3.53 -28.58
N ALA A 247 8.28 4.75 -28.79
CA ALA A 247 9.51 4.99 -29.55
C ALA A 247 10.73 4.32 -28.88
N LYS A 248 10.88 4.45 -27.55
CA LYS A 248 11.94 3.79 -26.78
C LYS A 248 11.80 2.26 -26.79
N HIS A 249 10.62 1.73 -26.47
CA HIS A 249 10.40 0.28 -26.24
C HIS A 249 10.33 -0.55 -27.53
N PHE A 250 9.96 0.04 -28.66
CA PHE A 250 9.78 -0.68 -29.91
C PHE A 250 10.66 -0.15 -31.06
N ASN A 251 11.55 0.81 -30.76
CA ASN A 251 12.40 1.51 -31.75
C ASN A 251 11.58 2.09 -32.93
N PHE A 252 10.35 2.54 -32.64
CA PHE A 252 9.49 3.20 -33.63
C PHE A 252 10.01 4.61 -33.91
N ARG A 253 10.79 4.75 -34.99
CA ARG A 253 11.31 6.05 -35.45
C ARG A 253 10.35 6.82 -36.35
N GLU A 254 9.40 6.13 -37.01
CA GLU A 254 8.41 6.75 -37.88
C GLU A 254 6.99 6.63 -37.28
N THR A 255 6.54 7.70 -36.63
CA THR A 255 5.15 7.84 -36.12
C THR A 255 4.17 8.35 -37.19
N SER A 256 4.66 8.62 -38.41
CA SER A 256 3.86 9.11 -39.54
C SER A 256 3.06 8.02 -40.25
N ARG A 257 3.42 6.74 -40.06
CA ARG A 257 2.72 5.59 -40.66
C ARG A 257 1.81 4.89 -39.65
N PRO A 258 0.69 4.29 -40.09
CA PRO A 258 -0.11 3.42 -39.24
C PRO A 258 0.71 2.22 -38.75
N LEU A 259 0.47 1.79 -37.51
CA LEU A 259 1.07 0.58 -36.96
C LEU A 259 0.53 -0.66 -37.69
N SER A 260 1.41 -1.62 -37.99
CA SER A 260 1.00 -2.94 -38.45
C SER A 260 0.15 -3.64 -37.38
N ASP A 261 -0.69 -4.61 -37.77
CA ASP A 261 -1.51 -5.36 -36.81
C ASP A 261 -0.66 -6.09 -35.75
N HIS A 262 0.51 -6.60 -36.16
CA HIS A 262 1.48 -7.24 -35.28
C HIS A 262 2.06 -6.27 -34.26
N ASP A 263 2.48 -5.10 -34.70
CA ASP A 263 3.07 -4.10 -33.82
C ASP A 263 2.02 -3.48 -32.90
N ARG A 264 0.81 -3.24 -33.42
CA ARG A 264 -0.32 -2.81 -32.59
C ARG A 264 -0.61 -3.83 -31.49
N ALA A 265 -0.53 -5.13 -31.77
CA ALA A 265 -0.74 -6.17 -30.76
C ALA A 265 0.37 -6.14 -29.67
N LYS A 266 1.64 -5.93 -30.07
CA LYS A 266 2.76 -5.77 -29.14
C LYS A 266 2.61 -4.52 -28.27
N VAL A 267 2.33 -3.37 -28.87
CA VAL A 267 2.11 -2.10 -28.16
C VAL A 267 0.92 -2.22 -27.21
N LYS A 268 -0.19 -2.82 -27.66
CA LYS A 268 -1.35 -3.10 -26.82
C LYS A 268 -0.96 -3.95 -25.61
N LYS A 269 -0.14 -4.99 -25.79
CA LYS A 269 0.32 -5.86 -24.69
C LYS A 269 1.17 -5.09 -23.68
N ALA A 270 2.10 -4.24 -24.15
CA ALA A 270 2.97 -3.46 -23.27
C ALA A 270 2.22 -2.37 -22.50
N LEU A 271 1.25 -1.69 -23.14
CA LEU A 271 0.50 -0.60 -22.53
C LEU A 271 -0.67 -1.04 -21.66
N LYS A 272 -1.21 -2.25 -21.87
CA LYS A 272 -2.40 -2.72 -21.15
C LYS A 272 -2.16 -2.74 -19.65
N GLY A 273 -3.01 -2.04 -18.91
CA GLY A 273 -2.97 -1.96 -17.45
C GLY A 273 -2.17 -0.79 -16.88
N ILE A 274 -1.34 -0.13 -17.71
CA ILE A 274 -0.64 1.10 -17.36
C ILE A 274 -1.68 2.20 -17.10
N LYS A 275 -1.48 3.00 -16.05
CA LYS A 275 -2.19 4.26 -15.86
C LYS A 275 -1.47 5.41 -16.55
N VAL A 276 -2.21 6.29 -17.19
CA VAL A 276 -1.71 7.49 -17.86
C VAL A 276 -2.44 8.73 -17.37
N GLU A 277 -1.76 9.86 -17.31
CA GLU A 277 -2.34 11.18 -17.05
C GLU A 277 -2.40 12.00 -18.33
N LEU A 278 -3.42 12.84 -18.46
CA LEU A 278 -3.56 13.71 -19.62
C LEU A 278 -2.69 14.97 -19.47
N THR A 279 -2.03 15.38 -20.55
CA THR A 279 -1.22 16.61 -20.58
C THR A 279 -2.06 17.88 -20.41
N HIS A 280 -3.32 17.85 -20.87
CA HIS A 280 -4.21 19.00 -20.96
C HIS A 280 -5.25 19.05 -19.83
N ARG A 281 -5.31 18.02 -18.96
CA ARG A 281 -6.24 17.94 -17.82
C ARG A 281 -5.63 17.11 -16.70
N THR A 282 -5.90 17.50 -15.45
CA THR A 282 -5.52 16.73 -14.25
C THR A 282 -6.43 15.50 -14.07
N ARG A 283 -6.32 14.54 -14.98
CA ARG A 283 -7.15 13.34 -15.01
C ARG A 283 -6.34 12.14 -15.50
N SER A 284 -6.41 11.06 -14.73
CA SER A 284 -5.74 9.80 -15.06
C SER A 284 -6.70 8.73 -15.56
N PHE A 285 -6.23 7.89 -16.47
CA PHE A 285 -6.97 6.77 -17.06
C PHE A 285 -6.14 5.48 -16.98
N LYS A 286 -6.78 4.32 -16.85
CA LYS A 286 -6.11 3.02 -16.96
C LYS A 286 -6.32 2.49 -18.36
N ILE A 287 -5.23 2.21 -19.07
CA ILE A 287 -5.28 1.69 -20.44
C ILE A 287 -5.87 0.28 -20.42
N THR A 288 -6.95 0.07 -21.18
CA THR A 288 -7.58 -1.25 -21.37
C THR A 288 -7.22 -1.87 -22.71
N GLY A 289 -6.94 -1.03 -23.72
CA GLY A 289 -6.58 -1.48 -25.06
C GLY A 289 -6.16 -0.33 -25.98
N LEU A 290 -6.15 -0.63 -27.28
CA LEU A 290 -5.89 0.31 -28.37
C LEU A 290 -7.00 0.18 -29.41
N SER A 291 -7.36 1.27 -30.08
CA SER A 291 -8.29 1.23 -31.22
C SER A 291 -7.69 0.41 -32.37
N VAL A 292 -8.57 -0.23 -33.14
CA VAL A 292 -8.18 -0.93 -34.37
C VAL A 292 -7.89 0.10 -35.48
N GLU A 293 -8.76 1.09 -35.60
CA GLU A 293 -8.63 2.18 -36.57
C GLU A 293 -7.65 3.27 -36.10
N PRO A 294 -6.96 3.94 -37.04
CA PRO A 294 -6.13 5.10 -36.74
C PRO A 294 -6.98 6.30 -36.30
N LEU A 295 -6.39 7.22 -35.54
CA LEU A 295 -7.04 8.44 -35.05
C LEU A 295 -7.72 9.26 -36.15
N SER A 296 -7.14 9.30 -37.35
CA SER A 296 -7.67 10.02 -38.51
C SER A 296 -9.03 9.51 -39.00
N LYS A 297 -9.37 8.25 -38.75
CA LYS A 297 -10.65 7.62 -39.13
C LYS A 297 -11.57 7.38 -37.94
N LEU A 298 -11.02 7.42 -36.73
CA LEU A 298 -11.74 7.07 -35.51
C LEU A 298 -12.77 8.14 -35.13
N SER A 299 -14.02 7.71 -35.01
CA SER A 299 -15.15 8.53 -34.56
C SER A 299 -15.81 7.94 -33.32
N PHE A 300 -16.45 8.79 -32.53
CA PHE A 300 -17.18 8.39 -31.34
C PHE A 300 -18.46 9.18 -31.18
N THR A 301 -19.44 8.58 -30.50
CA THR A 301 -20.72 9.24 -30.20
C THR A 301 -20.56 10.15 -28.99
N LEU A 302 -20.97 11.41 -29.13
CA LEU A 302 -21.02 12.37 -28.02
C LEU A 302 -22.09 11.96 -26.99
N ASP A 303 -22.02 12.53 -25.77
CA ASP A 303 -22.90 12.18 -24.64
C ASP A 303 -24.41 12.30 -24.97
N ASP A 304 -24.76 13.14 -25.94
CA ASP A 304 -26.13 13.35 -26.42
C ASP A 304 -26.64 12.20 -27.32
N LYS A 305 -25.82 11.15 -27.52
CA LYS A 305 -26.10 9.91 -28.28
C LYS A 305 -26.55 10.08 -29.74
N ARG A 306 -26.62 11.30 -30.27
CA ARG A 306 -27.10 11.61 -31.62
C ARG A 306 -26.02 12.14 -32.56
N SER A 307 -24.95 12.72 -32.04
CA SER A 307 -23.88 13.33 -32.85
C SER A 307 -22.64 12.44 -32.85
N GLN A 308 -22.20 12.02 -34.04
CA GLN A 308 -20.89 11.41 -34.26
C GLN A 308 -19.85 12.50 -34.45
N MET A 309 -18.69 12.36 -33.82
CA MET A 309 -17.58 13.29 -33.96
C MET A 309 -16.27 12.53 -34.08
N SER A 310 -15.38 12.97 -34.96
CA SER A 310 -14.04 12.37 -35.02
C SER A 310 -13.22 12.76 -33.79
N VAL A 311 -12.32 11.88 -33.37
CA VAL A 311 -11.42 12.20 -32.23
C VAL A 311 -10.55 13.41 -32.55
N VAL A 312 -10.06 13.52 -33.79
CA VAL A 312 -9.24 14.67 -34.23
C VAL A 312 -10.01 15.98 -34.13
N GLN A 313 -11.25 16.00 -34.64
CA GLN A 313 -12.08 17.21 -34.60
C GLN A 313 -12.42 17.60 -33.16
N TYR A 314 -12.70 16.62 -32.30
CA TYR A 314 -13.02 16.87 -30.90
C TYR A 314 -11.86 17.55 -30.15
N PHE A 315 -10.63 17.07 -30.35
CA PHE A 315 -9.47 17.66 -29.70
C PHE A 315 -9.15 19.07 -30.24
N LEU A 316 -9.39 19.30 -31.53
CA LEU A 316 -9.23 20.63 -32.13
C LEU A 316 -10.28 21.62 -31.61
N GLU A 317 -11.57 21.28 -31.68
CA GLU A 317 -12.63 22.21 -31.29
C GLU A 317 -12.69 22.46 -29.79
N LYS A 318 -12.55 21.40 -28.97
CA LYS A 318 -12.75 21.50 -27.52
C LYS A 318 -11.52 21.96 -26.76
N TYR A 319 -10.34 21.57 -27.21
CA TYR A 319 -9.08 21.83 -26.49
C TYR A 319 -8.10 22.68 -27.29
N ASN A 320 -8.42 23.03 -28.55
CA ASN A 320 -7.51 23.73 -29.46
C ASN A 320 -6.18 22.97 -29.67
N ILE A 321 -6.24 21.64 -29.67
CA ILE A 321 -5.08 20.77 -29.85
C ILE A 321 -5.09 20.20 -31.27
N ARG A 322 -4.08 20.58 -32.08
CA ARG A 322 -3.82 19.97 -33.39
C ARG A 322 -2.98 18.71 -33.19
N LEU A 323 -3.62 17.56 -33.36
CA LEU A 323 -2.97 16.26 -33.24
C LEU A 323 -1.95 16.04 -34.37
N LYS A 324 -0.73 15.62 -34.04
CA LYS A 324 0.36 15.41 -35.01
C LYS A 324 0.36 13.96 -35.50
N TYR A 325 0.15 13.00 -34.60
CA TYR A 325 0.26 11.57 -34.90
C TYR A 325 -1.09 10.92 -35.20
N THR A 326 -1.81 11.44 -36.20
CA THR A 326 -3.17 10.99 -36.55
C THR A 326 -3.23 9.62 -37.22
N SER A 327 -2.10 9.10 -37.70
CA SER A 327 -1.94 7.72 -38.21
C SER A 327 -1.88 6.67 -37.10
N LEU A 328 -1.55 7.05 -35.87
CA LEU A 328 -1.46 6.13 -34.73
C LEU A 328 -2.87 5.77 -34.20
N PRO A 329 -3.03 4.59 -33.58
CA PRO A 329 -4.26 4.25 -32.90
C PRO A 329 -4.44 5.08 -31.62
N ALA A 330 -5.69 5.20 -31.18
CA ALA A 330 -6.01 5.80 -29.89
C ALA A 330 -5.84 4.78 -28.76
N ILE A 331 -5.45 5.27 -27.59
CA ILE A 331 -5.56 4.54 -26.33
C ILE A 331 -7.04 4.38 -25.99
N GLN A 332 -7.44 3.15 -25.66
CA GLN A 332 -8.77 2.86 -25.14
C GLN A 332 -8.73 2.78 -23.61
N SER A 333 -9.72 3.41 -22.98
CA SER A 333 -10.01 3.34 -21.55
C SER A 333 -11.54 3.31 -21.36
N GLY A 334 -12.01 3.14 -20.12
CA GLY A 334 -13.44 3.10 -19.80
C GLY A 334 -14.03 1.69 -19.91
N SER A 335 -15.36 1.61 -19.88
CA SER A 335 -16.11 0.35 -20.04
C SER A 335 -16.46 0.10 -21.52
N GLU A 336 -16.80 -1.13 -21.86
CA GLU A 336 -17.27 -1.48 -23.21
C GLU A 336 -18.54 -0.68 -23.60
N SER A 337 -19.39 -0.35 -22.63
CA SER A 337 -20.59 0.46 -22.82
C SER A 337 -20.32 1.96 -23.02
N LYS A 338 -19.18 2.46 -22.55
CA LYS A 338 -18.78 3.88 -22.68
C LYS A 338 -17.26 3.96 -22.90
N PRO A 339 -16.78 3.60 -24.11
CA PRO A 339 -15.36 3.63 -24.41
C PRO A 339 -14.86 5.08 -24.45
N VAL A 340 -13.64 5.28 -23.97
CA VAL A 340 -12.92 6.54 -24.02
C VAL A 340 -11.71 6.37 -24.93
N PHE A 341 -11.61 7.21 -25.94
CA PHE A 341 -10.51 7.21 -26.90
C PHE A 341 -9.59 8.41 -26.62
N LEU A 342 -8.31 8.15 -26.39
CA LEU A 342 -7.31 9.15 -26.04
C LEU A 342 -6.14 9.10 -27.04
N PRO A 343 -5.77 10.22 -27.68
CA PRO A 343 -4.57 10.28 -28.50
C PRO A 343 -3.32 9.98 -27.65
N MET A 344 -2.37 9.21 -28.19
CA MET A 344 -1.15 8.84 -27.45
C MET A 344 -0.31 10.07 -27.08
N GLU A 345 -0.30 11.10 -27.92
CA GLU A 345 0.51 12.31 -27.76
C GLU A 345 0.02 13.27 -26.67
N VAL A 346 -1.13 12.98 -26.06
CA VAL A 346 -1.66 13.75 -24.93
C VAL A 346 -1.69 12.93 -23.64
N CYS A 347 -1.05 11.77 -23.62
CA CYS A 347 -1.01 10.85 -22.48
C CYS A 347 0.43 10.68 -21.98
N ILE A 348 0.65 10.93 -20.69
CA ILE A 348 1.91 10.68 -19.98
C ILE A 348 1.75 9.40 -19.15
N CYS A 349 2.71 8.48 -19.24
CA CYS A 349 2.79 7.33 -18.34
C CYS A 349 2.99 7.84 -16.90
N ILE A 350 2.11 7.46 -15.96
CA ILE A 350 2.33 7.88 -14.57
C ILE A 350 3.34 6.96 -13.90
N GLU A 351 4.06 7.52 -12.92
CA GLU A 351 4.93 6.79 -12.02
C GLU A 351 4.16 5.63 -11.38
N GLN A 352 4.49 4.42 -11.77
CA GLN A 352 3.90 3.22 -11.22
C GLN A 352 4.85 2.05 -11.37
N ILE A 353 4.65 1.05 -10.52
CA ILE A 353 5.48 -0.14 -10.46
C ILE A 353 5.32 -0.94 -11.75
N TYR A 354 6.44 -1.37 -12.32
CA TYR A 354 6.44 -2.37 -13.39
C TYR A 354 6.20 -3.76 -12.77
N TRP A 355 5.04 -4.37 -13.07
CA TRP A 355 4.61 -5.63 -12.42
C TRP A 355 5.04 -6.90 -13.16
N LEU A 356 5.58 -6.80 -14.38
CA LEU A 356 5.91 -7.93 -15.24
C LEU A 356 7.22 -8.67 -14.85
N LEU A 357 8.02 -8.14 -13.91
CA LEU A 357 9.21 -8.78 -13.35
C LEU A 357 8.91 -9.71 -12.14
N LEU A 358 7.68 -10.21 -12.00
CA LEU A 358 7.26 -11.10 -10.90
C LEU A 358 6.95 -12.54 -11.33
N VAL A 359 7.57 -13.03 -12.40
CA VAL A 359 7.54 -14.46 -12.75
C VAL A 359 8.91 -15.07 -12.49
#